data_AF-A0A961WPH8-F1
#
_entry.id   AF-A0A961WPH8-F1
#
_cell.length_a   1.000
_cell.length_b   1.000
_cell.length_c   1.000
_cell.angle_alpha   90.00
_cell.angle_beta   90.00
_cell.angle_gamma   90.00
#
_symmetry.space_group_name_H-M   'P 1'
#
loop_
_entity.id
_entity.type
_entity.pdbx_description
1 polymer ?
#
loop_
_entity_poly.entity_id
_entity_poly.type
_entity_poly.pdbx_seq_one_letter_code
_entity_poly.pdbx_strand_id
1 'polypeptide(L)'
;MSFRMLSVRLAAALLLLLAAALPVRAAEQTVLRIGDTLMLQLPGEESLTGDFAIDRRGDITLPEIGAVRLAGETPEAAEKTLRAKLSVAFRDTGRLTLRIKERKLFVAVAGQVEKPGTLELPGDATVEVAIAEAGGIAAGAQLDRLKVVRGTREITFNYKKYLDTGDRSILPALEPLDIVFVPISPLTGNVAIDFDAATLARAGDGAENAGSVRVFGEVANPAQFAFKDDMTIIDVIMRAGGVTRYAAVEQIRVINGAEPELFNLQAYLDSGDAARLPKLKKGATIFVPILGEQIKRGKHTVYVMGEVAKPGAFEAQPGATFIDILANSGG
;
A
#
# COMPACT_ATOMS: atom_id res chain seq x y z
N MET A 1 -47.42 45.38 56.48
CA MET A 1 -47.13 44.10 55.79
C MET A 1 -46.39 44.45 54.51
N SER A 2 -45.06 44.61 54.55
CA SER A 2 -44.00 43.58 54.49
C SER A 2 -43.91 42.89 53.12
N PHE A 3 -42.66 42.61 52.71
CA PHE A 3 -42.20 42.03 51.43
C PHE A 3 -41.95 42.97 50.26
N ARG A 4 -40.88 43.78 50.36
CA ARG A 4 -40.18 44.28 49.16
C ARG A 4 -38.69 44.55 49.43
N MET A 5 -37.94 43.55 49.91
CA MET A 5 -36.49 43.71 50.10
C MET A 5 -35.72 42.39 50.22
N LEU A 6 -36.02 41.39 49.38
CA LEU A 6 -35.29 40.12 49.41
C LEU A 6 -35.26 39.39 48.06
N SER A 7 -34.75 40.02 47.00
CA SER A 7 -34.57 39.30 45.72
C SER A 7 -33.45 39.78 44.82
N VAL A 8 -32.79 40.92 45.10
CA VAL A 8 -31.75 41.46 44.20
C VAL A 8 -30.32 41.17 44.68
N ARG A 9 -30.12 40.76 45.94
CA ARG A 9 -28.78 40.37 46.43
C ARG A 9 -28.39 38.90 46.19
N LEU A 10 -29.34 38.04 45.78
CA LEU A 10 -29.03 36.63 45.46
C LEU A 10 -28.60 36.43 43.99
N ALA A 11 -29.03 37.31 43.09
CA ALA A 11 -28.67 37.20 41.66
C ALA A 11 -27.20 37.58 41.37
N ALA A 12 -26.59 38.42 42.22
CA ALA A 12 -25.18 38.80 42.07
C ALA A 12 -24.20 37.76 42.65
N ALA A 13 -24.65 36.93 43.60
CA ALA A 13 -23.80 35.88 44.19
C ALA A 13 -23.77 34.60 43.36
N LEU A 14 -24.80 34.34 42.54
CA LEU A 14 -24.84 33.17 41.65
C LEU A 14 -24.14 33.42 40.30
N LEU A 15 -23.99 34.68 39.87
CA LEU A 15 -23.24 35.03 38.66
C LEU A 15 -21.71 35.07 38.87
N LEU A 16 -21.24 35.09 40.12
CA LEU A 16 -19.82 35.10 40.47
C LEU A 16 -19.24 33.69 40.70
N LEU A 17 -20.09 32.65 40.73
CA LEU A 17 -19.69 31.25 40.85
C LEU A 17 -19.64 30.49 39.51
N LEU A 18 -19.95 31.17 38.40
CA LEU A 18 -19.90 30.62 37.05
C LEU A 18 -18.75 31.21 36.21
N ALA A 19 -17.65 31.59 36.85
CA ALA A 19 -16.47 32.17 36.20
C ALA A 19 -15.20 31.31 36.28
N ALA A 20 -15.26 30.07 36.80
CA ALA A 20 -14.07 29.27 37.03
C ALA A 20 -14.22 27.79 36.65
N ALA A 21 -14.25 27.53 35.35
CA ALA A 21 -13.67 26.32 34.75
C ALA A 21 -13.77 26.42 33.23
N LEU A 22 -13.09 27.40 32.62
CA LEU A 22 -12.64 27.16 31.26
C LEU A 22 -11.70 25.95 31.34
N PRO A 23 -11.95 24.84 30.64
CA PRO A 23 -10.93 23.81 30.54
C PRO A 23 -9.71 24.48 29.92
N VAL A 24 -8.66 24.68 30.73
CA VAL A 24 -7.33 24.94 30.21
C VAL A 24 -7.05 23.73 29.34
N ARG A 25 -7.20 23.92 28.03
CA ARG A 25 -6.83 22.94 27.03
C ARG A 25 -5.34 22.75 27.25
N ALA A 26 -4.96 21.68 27.95
CA ALA A 26 -3.57 21.33 28.12
C ALA A 26 -2.96 21.37 26.72
N ALA A 27 -1.97 22.23 26.51
CA ALA A 27 -1.21 22.23 25.28
C ALA A 27 -0.74 20.79 25.12
N GLU A 28 -1.24 20.08 24.12
CA GLU A 28 -0.72 18.76 23.77
C GLU A 28 0.77 18.97 23.57
N GLN A 29 1.58 18.52 24.53
CA GLN A 29 3.03 18.66 24.48
C GLN A 29 3.47 17.87 23.26
N THR A 30 3.68 18.60 22.16
CA THR A 30 3.83 17.97 20.87
C THR A 30 5.25 17.46 20.81
N VAL A 31 5.40 16.14 20.98
CA VAL A 31 6.69 15.47 20.93
C VAL A 31 7.40 15.77 19.60
N LEU A 32 8.72 15.88 19.68
CA LEU A 32 9.62 16.05 18.56
C LEU A 32 9.64 14.77 17.72
N ARG A 33 9.56 14.92 16.39
CA ARG A 33 9.46 13.81 15.44
C ARG A 33 10.64 13.80 14.47
N ILE A 34 10.85 12.64 13.85
CA ILE A 34 11.75 12.52 12.72
C ILE A 34 11.27 13.45 11.60
N GLY A 35 12.18 14.28 11.08
CA GLY A 35 11.87 15.33 10.09
C GLY A 35 11.40 16.67 10.65
N ASP A 36 11.33 16.84 11.97
CA ASP A 36 11.16 18.18 12.54
C ASP A 36 12.44 19.01 12.33
N THR A 37 12.28 20.23 11.81
CA THR A 37 13.34 21.24 11.75
C THR A 37 13.19 22.16 12.95
N LEU A 38 14.22 22.21 13.79
CA LEU A 38 14.24 22.97 15.03
C LEU A 38 15.07 24.24 14.86
N MET A 39 14.51 25.38 15.24
CA MET A 39 15.25 26.63 15.39
C MET A 39 15.87 26.66 16.80
N LEU A 40 17.18 26.57 16.86
CA LEU A 40 17.98 26.71 18.06
C LEU A 40 18.49 28.14 18.17
N GLN A 41 18.37 28.76 19.34
CA GLN A 41 18.98 30.05 19.62
C GLN A 41 19.75 29.98 20.92
N LEU A 42 21.05 30.25 20.83
CA LEU A 42 21.95 30.38 21.97
C LEU A 42 22.65 31.75 21.91
N PRO A 43 22.20 32.74 22.71
CA PRO A 43 22.78 34.08 22.67
C PRO A 43 24.29 34.05 22.92
N GLY A 44 25.04 34.68 22.02
CA GLY A 44 26.51 34.74 22.11
C GLY A 44 27.24 33.60 21.41
N GLU A 45 26.51 32.62 20.86
CA GLU A 45 27.09 31.49 20.13
C GLU A 45 26.43 31.33 18.75
N GLU A 46 27.05 31.92 17.73
CA GLU A 46 26.52 31.91 16.36
C GLU A 46 26.49 30.51 15.76
N SER A 47 27.48 29.67 16.08
CA SER A 47 27.57 28.29 15.57
C SER A 47 26.40 27.41 16.01
N LEU A 48 25.80 27.71 17.17
CA LEU A 48 24.66 27.01 17.75
C LEU A 48 23.34 27.76 17.57
N THR A 49 23.34 28.82 16.77
CA THR A 49 22.14 29.59 16.45
C THR A 49 21.76 29.35 15.00
N GLY A 50 20.67 28.62 14.77
CA GLY A 50 20.26 28.25 13.42
C GLY A 50 19.19 27.17 13.37
N ASP A 51 18.98 26.63 12.18
CA ASP A 51 18.04 25.56 11.93
C ASP A 51 18.75 24.21 11.89
N PHE A 52 18.19 23.24 12.59
CA PHE A 52 18.74 21.90 12.67
C PHE A 52 17.62 20.87 12.53
N ALA A 53 17.75 19.97 11.56
CA ALA A 53 16.77 18.93 11.31
C ALA A 53 17.03 17.68 12.16
N ILE A 54 15.95 17.06 12.65
CA ILE A 54 15.98 15.72 13.23
C ILE A 54 16.03 14.71 12.08
N ASP A 55 17.12 13.95 12.02
CA ASP A 55 17.37 12.97 10.97
C ASP A 55 16.50 11.69 11.12
N ARG A 56 16.67 10.74 10.20
CA ARG A 56 15.94 9.45 10.19
C ARG A 56 16.26 8.53 11.37
N ARG A 57 17.38 8.76 12.08
CA ARG A 57 17.74 8.05 13.32
C ARG A 57 17.09 8.70 14.54
N GLY A 58 16.57 9.91 14.36
CA GLY A 58 15.93 10.70 15.40
C GLY A 58 16.92 11.57 16.18
N ASP A 59 18.06 11.87 15.56
CA ASP A 59 19.15 12.67 16.11
C ASP A 59 19.19 14.06 15.46
N ILE A 60 19.62 15.06 16.23
CA ILE A 60 20.10 16.35 15.74
C ILE A 60 21.63 16.32 15.72
N THR A 61 22.27 16.87 14.69
CA THR A 61 23.74 17.04 14.68
C THR A 61 24.09 18.48 15.00
N LEU A 62 24.81 18.67 16.10
CA LEU A 62 25.24 19.99 16.56
C LEU A 62 26.77 20.12 16.48
N PRO A 63 27.29 21.33 16.18
CA PRO A 63 28.71 21.65 16.35
C PRO A 63 29.22 21.31 17.76
N GLU A 64 30.49 20.93 17.87
CA GLU A 64 31.22 20.60 19.11
C GLU A 64 30.75 19.37 19.91
N ILE A 65 29.45 19.02 19.88
CA ILE A 65 28.90 17.90 20.66
C ILE A 65 28.34 16.75 19.82
N GLY A 66 28.30 16.90 18.50
CA GLY A 66 27.91 15.84 17.56
C GLY A 66 26.42 15.47 17.64
N ALA A 67 26.11 14.19 17.43
CA ALA A 67 24.74 13.68 17.34
C ALA A 67 24.08 13.58 18.73
N VAL A 68 22.85 14.10 18.83
CA VAL A 68 22.02 14.05 20.05
C VAL A 68 20.62 13.54 19.70
N ARG A 69 20.22 12.44 20.33
CA ARG A 69 18.87 11.87 20.20
C ARG A 69 17.85 12.81 20.83
N LEU A 70 16.90 13.30 20.04
CA LEU A 70 15.80 14.17 20.51
C LEU A 70 14.41 13.69 20.09
N ALA A 71 14.28 12.88 19.04
CA ALA A 71 12.95 12.43 18.61
C ALA A 71 12.27 11.58 19.69
N GLY A 72 11.05 11.94 20.07
CA GLY A 72 10.30 11.38 21.19
C GLY A 72 10.27 12.27 22.44
N GLU A 73 11.16 13.27 22.55
CA GLU A 73 11.15 14.24 23.65
C GLU A 73 10.16 15.38 23.39
N THR A 74 9.71 16.07 24.43
CA THR A 74 9.03 17.38 24.27
C THR A 74 10.07 18.47 24.02
N PRO A 75 9.72 19.61 23.41
CA PRO A 75 10.66 20.72 23.23
C PRO A 75 11.35 21.15 24.54
N GLU A 76 10.61 21.17 25.65
CA GLU A 76 11.15 21.56 26.97
C GLU A 76 12.13 20.51 27.52
N ALA A 77 11.82 19.21 27.33
CA ALA A 77 12.71 18.13 27.69
C ALA A 77 13.99 18.17 26.84
N ALA A 78 13.84 18.36 25.53
CA ALA A 78 14.93 18.48 24.59
C ALA A 78 15.84 19.68 24.91
N GLU A 79 15.29 20.84 25.27
CA GLU A 79 16.09 21.97 25.74
C GLU A 79 16.93 21.60 26.97
N LYS A 80 16.34 20.89 27.94
CA LYS A 80 17.06 20.46 29.14
C LYS A 80 18.18 19.47 28.79
N THR A 81 17.90 18.50 27.93
CA THR A 81 18.86 17.51 27.42
C THR A 81 20.03 18.20 26.71
N LEU A 82 19.73 19.17 25.82
CA LEU A 82 20.73 19.95 25.10
C LEU A 82 21.57 20.81 26.03
N ARG A 83 20.96 21.53 26.99
CA ARG A 83 21.70 22.34 27.97
C ARG A 83 22.68 21.49 28.78
N ALA A 84 22.29 20.28 29.19
CA ALA A 84 23.13 19.38 29.95
C ALA A 84 24.32 18.84 29.14
N LYS A 85 24.16 18.62 27.83
CA LYS A 85 25.26 18.20 26.95
C LYS A 85 26.17 19.37 26.56
N LEU A 86 25.58 20.53 26.28
CA LEU A 86 26.31 21.73 25.87
C LEU A 86 27.11 22.35 27.01
N SER A 87 26.71 22.16 28.28
CA SER A 87 27.46 22.71 29.43
C SER A 87 28.88 22.15 29.58
N VAL A 88 29.20 21.04 28.91
CA VAL A 88 30.55 20.46 28.85
C VAL A 88 31.49 21.33 28.00
N ALA A 89 30.98 21.92 26.92
CA ALA A 89 31.75 22.71 25.96
C ALA A 89 31.52 24.23 26.11
N PHE A 90 30.37 24.66 26.65
CA PHE A 90 29.93 26.05 26.71
C PHE A 90 29.55 26.47 28.14
N ARG A 91 29.93 27.69 28.55
CA ARG A 91 29.68 28.18 29.91
C ARG A 91 28.30 28.82 30.11
N ASP A 92 27.75 29.49 29.09
CA ASP A 92 26.47 30.21 29.18
C ASP A 92 25.39 29.53 28.32
N THR A 93 24.85 28.41 28.80
CA THR A 93 23.75 27.68 28.15
C THR A 93 22.37 28.01 28.72
N GLY A 94 22.30 28.91 29.71
CA GLY A 94 21.07 29.21 30.46
C GLY A 94 19.99 29.89 29.64
N ARG A 95 20.36 30.53 28.53
CA ARG A 95 19.46 31.24 27.60
C ARG A 95 19.17 30.47 26.31
N LEU A 96 19.45 29.16 26.30
CA LEU A 96 19.10 28.28 25.17
C LEU A 96 17.59 28.23 24.99
N THR A 97 17.13 28.49 23.78
CA THR A 97 15.74 28.29 23.38
C THR A 97 15.67 27.40 22.14
N LEU A 98 14.66 26.52 22.11
CA LEU A 98 14.41 25.57 21.04
C LEU A 98 12.95 25.69 20.61
N ARG A 99 12.72 25.86 19.31
CA ARG A 99 11.37 25.92 18.75
C ARG A 99 11.27 25.06 17.51
N ILE A 100 10.13 24.43 17.29
CA ILE A 100 9.85 23.75 16.02
C ILE A 100 9.59 24.83 14.97
N LYS A 101 10.41 24.88 13.94
CA LYS A 101 10.26 25.80 12.80
C LYS A 101 9.39 25.20 11.71
N GLU A 102 9.65 23.94 11.39
CA GLU A 102 9.06 23.24 10.25
C GLU A 102 8.90 21.76 10.60
N ARG A 103 7.91 21.11 9.99
CA ARG A 103 7.76 19.65 10.06
C ARG A 103 7.79 19.07 8.66
N LYS A 104 8.63 18.07 8.49
CA LYS A 104 8.67 17.24 7.29
C LYS A 104 8.31 15.81 7.63
N LEU A 105 7.66 15.17 6.67
CA LEU A 105 7.21 13.81 6.76
C LEU A 105 8.00 12.96 5.76
N PHE A 106 8.82 12.05 6.27
CA PHE A 106 9.52 11.08 5.44
C PHE A 106 8.69 9.82 5.29
N VAL A 107 8.30 9.48 4.07
CA VAL A 107 7.58 8.22 3.75
C VAL A 107 8.21 7.54 2.55
N ALA A 108 7.94 6.25 2.37
CA ALA A 108 8.24 5.57 1.12
C ALA A 108 6.94 5.24 0.37
N VAL A 109 6.98 5.32 -0.95
CA VAL A 109 5.89 4.84 -1.82
C VAL A 109 6.42 3.70 -2.66
N ALA A 110 5.73 2.56 -2.63
CA ALA A 110 6.17 1.33 -3.28
C ALA A 110 5.01 0.60 -3.96
N GLY A 111 5.35 -0.30 -4.89
CA GLY A 111 4.39 -1.07 -5.67
C GLY A 111 4.01 -0.40 -6.98
N GLN A 112 2.73 -0.51 -7.37
CA GLN A 112 2.20 -0.11 -8.68
C GLN A 112 1.93 1.40 -8.76
N VAL A 113 3.01 2.19 -8.74
CA VAL A 113 3.02 3.66 -8.92
C VAL A 113 4.04 4.03 -9.99
N GLU A 114 3.92 5.23 -10.57
CA GLU A 114 4.82 5.67 -11.66
C GLU A 114 6.28 5.82 -11.21
N LYS A 115 6.51 6.35 -10.00
CA LYS A 115 7.84 6.61 -9.44
C LYS A 115 7.93 6.12 -8.00
N PRO A 116 8.22 4.82 -7.78
CA PRO A 116 8.49 4.29 -6.44
C PRO A 116 9.73 4.93 -5.83
N GLY A 117 9.73 5.15 -4.52
CA GLY A 117 10.88 5.73 -3.83
C GLY A 117 10.55 6.33 -2.47
N THR A 118 11.58 6.86 -1.81
CA THR A 118 11.41 7.64 -0.57
C THR A 118 11.11 9.09 -0.90
N LEU A 119 10.12 9.67 -0.22
CA LEU A 119 9.66 11.04 -0.39
C LEU A 119 9.85 11.83 0.91
N GLU A 120 10.10 13.13 0.75
CA GLU A 120 10.09 14.13 1.81
C GLU A 120 8.92 15.07 1.55
N LEU A 121 7.92 14.99 2.41
CA LEU A 121 6.64 15.67 2.24
C LEU A 121 6.44 16.72 3.34
N PRO A 122 5.50 17.67 3.18
CA PRO A 122 5.03 18.51 4.27
C PRO A 122 4.55 17.67 5.48
N GLY A 123 4.71 18.19 6.71
CA GLY A 123 4.41 17.45 7.93
C GLY A 123 2.94 17.05 8.13
N ASP A 124 2.03 17.66 7.39
CA ASP A 124 0.59 17.36 7.34
C ASP A 124 0.18 16.60 6.06
N ALA A 125 1.15 16.12 5.28
CA ALA A 125 0.90 15.42 4.03
C ALA A 125 0.09 14.13 4.25
N THR A 126 -0.77 13.85 3.28
CA THR A 126 -1.67 12.71 3.29
C THR A 126 -1.20 11.62 2.31
N VAL A 127 -1.87 10.46 2.37
CA VAL A 127 -1.70 9.38 1.39
C VAL A 127 -1.88 9.91 -0.04
N GLU A 128 -2.83 10.82 -0.27
CA GLU A 128 -3.07 11.39 -1.60
C GLU A 128 -1.85 12.15 -2.11
N VAL A 129 -1.24 12.99 -1.26
CA VAL A 129 -0.04 13.77 -1.59
C VAL A 129 1.13 12.83 -1.86
N ALA A 130 1.33 11.81 -1.03
CA ALA A 130 2.40 10.83 -1.23
C ALA A 130 2.25 10.11 -2.58
N ILE A 131 1.04 9.67 -2.93
CA ILE A 131 0.77 9.01 -4.23
C ILE A 131 0.96 10.00 -5.39
N ALA A 132 0.53 11.24 -5.27
CA ALA A 132 0.68 12.26 -6.30
C ALA A 132 2.15 12.61 -6.58
N GLU A 133 2.95 12.78 -5.52
CA GLU A 133 4.40 13.01 -5.62
C GLU A 133 5.15 11.79 -6.19
N ALA A 134 4.63 10.58 -5.97
CA ALA A 134 5.09 9.36 -6.64
C ALA A 134 4.65 9.26 -8.12
N GLY A 135 4.09 10.34 -8.69
CA GLY A 135 3.63 10.40 -10.08
C GLY A 135 2.24 9.79 -10.32
N GLY A 136 1.53 9.43 -9.27
CA GLY A 136 0.22 8.79 -9.36
C GLY A 136 0.28 7.26 -9.35
N ILE A 137 -0.90 6.64 -9.38
CA ILE A 137 -1.06 5.20 -9.41
C ILE A 137 -0.90 4.71 -10.85
N ALA A 138 -0.02 3.73 -11.05
CA ALA A 138 0.21 3.14 -12.36
C ALA A 138 -0.95 2.21 -12.78
N ALA A 139 -1.10 2.01 -14.09
CA ALA A 139 -2.15 1.14 -14.63
C ALA A 139 -2.06 -0.28 -14.03
N GLY A 140 -3.23 -0.88 -13.79
CA GLY A 140 -3.31 -2.24 -13.24
C GLY A 140 -3.08 -2.34 -11.74
N ALA A 141 -3.14 -1.26 -10.98
CA ALA A 141 -3.11 -1.29 -9.51
C ALA A 141 -4.42 -1.78 -8.87
N GLN A 142 -4.31 -2.43 -7.72
CA GLN A 142 -5.46 -2.83 -6.90
C GLN A 142 -5.86 -1.73 -5.92
N LEU A 143 -6.81 -0.87 -6.33
CA LEU A 143 -7.20 0.32 -5.59
C LEU A 143 -8.00 0.08 -4.30
N ASP A 144 -8.59 -1.10 -4.12
CA ASP A 144 -9.44 -1.41 -2.98
C ASP A 144 -8.68 -1.99 -1.76
N ARG A 145 -7.38 -2.25 -1.92
CA ARG A 145 -6.52 -2.87 -0.89
C ARG A 145 -5.14 -2.21 -0.77
N LEU A 146 -5.06 -0.89 -0.90
CA LEU A 146 -3.82 -0.18 -0.59
C LEU A 146 -3.45 -0.37 0.88
N LYS A 147 -2.16 -0.27 1.19
CA LYS A 147 -1.65 -0.46 2.55
C LYS A 147 -0.76 0.69 2.98
N VAL A 148 -0.86 1.05 4.24
CA VAL A 148 0.20 1.76 4.96
C VAL A 148 0.89 0.73 5.87
N VAL A 149 2.20 0.54 5.68
CA VAL A 149 3.04 -0.30 6.52
C VAL A 149 3.79 0.59 7.50
N ARG A 150 3.56 0.38 8.79
CA ARG A 150 4.13 1.15 9.89
C ARG A 150 4.89 0.22 10.83
N GLY A 151 6.20 0.15 10.67
CA GLY A 151 7.01 -0.85 11.37
C GLY A 151 6.53 -2.26 11.04
N THR A 152 5.93 -2.95 12.02
CA THR A 152 5.35 -4.30 11.86
C THR A 152 3.84 -4.31 11.63
N ARG A 153 3.19 -3.15 11.65
CA ARG A 153 1.73 -3.03 11.49
C ARG A 153 1.38 -2.74 10.04
N GLU A 154 0.35 -3.42 9.53
CA GLU A 154 -0.23 -3.12 8.23
C GLU A 154 -1.64 -2.55 8.39
N ILE A 155 -1.89 -1.39 7.78
CA ILE A 155 -3.19 -0.73 7.75
C ILE A 155 -3.69 -0.79 6.32
N THR A 156 -4.65 -1.69 6.05
CA THR A 156 -5.26 -1.81 4.71
C THR A 156 -6.44 -0.84 4.59
N PHE A 157 -6.54 -0.13 3.48
CA PHE A 157 -7.63 0.81 3.21
C PHE A 157 -8.06 0.79 1.74
N ASN A 158 -9.29 1.23 1.50
CA ASN A 158 -9.91 1.21 0.18
C ASN A 158 -9.82 2.59 -0.48
N TYR A 159 -8.74 2.80 -1.24
CA TYR A 159 -8.52 4.06 -1.96
C TYR A 159 -9.55 4.29 -3.06
N LYS A 160 -10.03 3.23 -3.72
CA LYS A 160 -11.12 3.33 -4.70
C LYS A 160 -12.36 3.97 -4.09
N LYS A 161 -12.77 3.52 -2.91
CA LYS A 161 -13.94 4.07 -2.22
C LYS A 161 -13.74 5.56 -1.93
N TYR A 162 -12.55 5.98 -1.51
CA TYR A 162 -12.23 7.40 -1.37
C TYR A 162 -12.36 8.15 -2.71
N LEU A 163 -11.86 7.62 -3.82
CA LEU A 163 -12.01 8.25 -5.14
C LEU A 163 -13.49 8.34 -5.58
N ASP A 164 -14.29 7.33 -5.25
CA ASP A 164 -15.71 7.28 -5.59
C ASP A 164 -16.55 8.25 -4.72
N THR A 165 -16.20 8.44 -3.45
CA THR A 165 -17.04 9.16 -2.47
C THR A 165 -16.48 10.50 -1.97
N GLY A 166 -15.17 10.72 -2.11
CA GLY A 166 -14.44 11.83 -1.49
C GLY A 166 -14.30 11.73 0.03
N ASP A 167 -14.68 10.60 0.65
CA ASP A 167 -14.65 10.42 2.10
C ASP A 167 -13.22 10.19 2.61
N ARG A 168 -12.61 11.26 3.12
CA ARG A 168 -11.24 11.23 3.67
C ARG A 168 -11.09 10.39 4.93
N SER A 169 -12.17 10.05 5.64
CA SER A 169 -12.07 9.21 6.85
C SER A 169 -11.61 7.77 6.54
N ILE A 170 -11.65 7.37 5.27
CA ILE A 170 -11.16 6.10 4.77
C ILE A 170 -9.61 6.08 4.70
N LEU A 171 -8.99 7.26 4.56
CA LEU A 171 -7.55 7.37 4.37
C LEU A 171 -6.83 7.39 5.73
N PRO A 172 -5.88 6.48 5.98
CA PRO A 172 -5.09 6.53 7.19
C PRO A 172 -4.19 7.77 7.21
N ALA A 173 -4.02 8.37 8.37
CA ALA A 173 -3.02 9.41 8.57
C ALA A 173 -1.61 8.81 8.48
N LEU A 174 -0.70 9.51 7.80
CA LEU A 174 0.68 9.10 7.64
C LEU A 174 1.51 9.50 8.87
N GLU A 175 2.46 8.64 9.22
CA GLU A 175 3.49 8.87 10.22
C GLU A 175 4.89 8.78 9.59
N PRO A 176 5.91 9.37 10.23
CA PRO A 176 7.28 9.25 9.74
C PRO A 176 7.70 7.78 9.59
N LEU A 177 8.39 7.50 8.50
CA LEU A 177 8.89 6.17 8.09
C LEU A 177 7.80 5.19 7.65
N ASP A 178 6.56 5.64 7.47
CA ASP A 178 5.51 4.82 6.85
C ASP A 178 5.87 4.46 5.39
N ILE A 179 5.42 3.27 4.97
CA ILE A 179 5.46 2.84 3.57
C ILE A 179 4.04 2.78 3.04
N VAL A 180 3.72 3.61 2.05
CA VAL A 180 2.49 3.51 1.26
C VAL A 180 2.72 2.48 0.15
N PHE A 181 2.08 1.33 0.27
CA PHE A 181 2.21 0.22 -0.67
C PHE A 181 0.96 0.10 -1.55
N VAL A 182 1.17 0.15 -2.87
CA VAL A 182 0.13 0.01 -3.89
C VAL A 182 0.25 -1.37 -4.54
N PRO A 183 -0.62 -2.33 -4.23
CA PRO A 183 -0.53 -3.66 -4.83
C PRO A 183 -0.90 -3.63 -6.32
N ILE A 184 -0.36 -4.59 -7.05
CA ILE A 184 -0.82 -4.90 -8.41
C ILE A 184 -2.18 -5.60 -8.34
N SER A 185 -3.07 -5.29 -9.27
CA SER A 185 -4.34 -6.00 -9.48
C SER A 185 -4.05 -7.43 -9.91
N PRO A 186 -4.55 -8.44 -9.18
CA PRO A 186 -4.51 -9.83 -9.63
C PRO A 186 -5.17 -10.03 -11.01
N LEU A 187 -6.06 -9.12 -11.41
CA LEU A 187 -6.77 -9.16 -12.69
C LEU A 187 -5.99 -8.50 -13.85
N THR A 188 -4.94 -7.74 -13.57
CA THR A 188 -4.24 -6.92 -14.58
C THR A 188 -2.74 -7.17 -14.63
N GLY A 189 -2.20 -7.98 -13.70
CA GLY A 189 -0.78 -8.30 -13.61
C GLY A 189 -0.16 -8.90 -14.88
N ASN A 190 -0.99 -9.44 -15.78
CA ASN A 190 -0.57 -9.98 -17.08
C ASN A 190 -1.22 -9.28 -18.29
N VAL A 191 -2.03 -8.22 -18.06
CA VAL A 191 -2.84 -7.57 -19.12
C VAL A 191 -2.24 -6.22 -19.56
N ALA A 192 -1.19 -5.73 -18.90
CA ALA A 192 -0.40 -4.62 -19.44
C ALA A 192 0.60 -5.09 -20.50
N ILE A 193 0.14 -5.90 -21.46
CA ILE A 193 0.76 -5.89 -22.78
C ILE A 193 0.09 -4.70 -23.46
N ASP A 194 0.88 -3.69 -23.81
CA ASP A 194 0.42 -2.58 -24.63
C ASP A 194 -0.29 -3.18 -25.85
N PHE A 195 -1.62 -3.09 -25.90
CA PHE A 195 -2.46 -3.79 -26.86
C PHE A 195 -2.37 -3.09 -28.22
N ASP A 196 -1.19 -3.11 -28.83
CA ASP A 196 -1.09 -2.82 -30.24
C ASP A 196 -1.60 -4.05 -31.00
N ALA A 197 -2.80 -3.91 -31.59
CA ALA A 197 -3.39 -4.92 -32.46
C ALA A 197 -2.44 -5.31 -33.60
N ALA A 198 -1.52 -4.42 -34.01
CA ALA A 198 -0.51 -4.71 -35.03
C ALA A 198 0.67 -5.55 -34.50
N THR A 199 0.90 -5.59 -33.19
CA THR A 199 1.91 -6.45 -32.55
C THR A 199 1.39 -7.88 -32.41
N LEU A 200 0.13 -8.07 -31.98
CA LEU A 200 -0.54 -9.38 -31.96
C LEU A 200 -0.77 -9.96 -33.36
N ALA A 201 -0.95 -9.09 -34.37
CA ALA A 201 -1.02 -9.52 -35.76
C ALA A 201 0.33 -10.07 -36.26
N ARG A 202 1.46 -9.68 -35.69
CA ARG A 202 2.80 -10.14 -36.08
C ARG A 202 3.39 -11.19 -35.14
N ALA A 203 2.79 -11.39 -33.97
CA ALA A 203 3.22 -12.38 -33.00
C ALA A 203 2.79 -13.79 -33.43
N GLY A 204 3.77 -14.68 -33.64
CA GLY A 204 3.56 -16.04 -34.12
C GLY A 204 3.76 -16.19 -35.63
N ASP A 205 3.42 -17.36 -36.18
CA ASP A 205 3.62 -17.71 -37.60
C ASP A 205 2.37 -17.49 -38.47
N GLY A 206 1.29 -16.95 -37.88
CA GLY A 206 -0.02 -16.80 -38.53
C GLY A 206 -0.31 -15.42 -39.12
N ALA A 207 0.65 -14.49 -39.11
CA ALA A 207 0.44 -13.04 -39.27
C ALA A 207 -0.29 -12.59 -40.55
N GLU A 208 -0.14 -13.34 -41.65
CA GLU A 208 -0.65 -12.96 -42.98
C GLU A 208 -1.81 -13.85 -43.46
N ASN A 209 -2.23 -14.81 -42.63
CA ASN A 209 -3.22 -15.81 -43.02
C ASN A 209 -4.60 -15.48 -42.43
N ALA A 210 -5.58 -15.17 -43.30
CA ALA A 210 -6.99 -14.95 -42.96
C ALA A 210 -7.70 -16.18 -42.31
N GLY A 211 -6.93 -17.20 -41.96
CA GLY A 211 -7.39 -18.41 -41.29
C GLY A 211 -6.61 -18.81 -40.06
N SER A 212 -5.71 -17.96 -39.55
CA SER A 212 -4.94 -18.23 -38.35
C SER A 212 -5.86 -18.48 -37.14
N VAL A 213 -5.38 -19.30 -36.21
CA VAL A 213 -6.00 -19.46 -34.89
C VAL A 213 -5.36 -18.45 -33.95
N ARG A 214 -6.17 -17.67 -33.25
CA ARG A 214 -5.69 -16.68 -32.28
C ARG A 214 -5.80 -17.24 -30.88
N VAL A 215 -4.78 -17.05 -30.05
CA VAL A 215 -4.86 -17.32 -28.60
C VAL A 215 -4.44 -16.11 -27.79
N PHE A 216 -5.25 -15.75 -26.79
CA PHE A 216 -4.97 -14.64 -25.89
C PHE A 216 -5.60 -14.83 -24.51
N GLY A 217 -5.22 -13.98 -23.56
CA GLY A 217 -5.57 -14.08 -22.14
C GLY A 217 -4.39 -14.63 -21.34
N GLU A 218 -4.68 -15.47 -20.34
CA GLU A 218 -3.69 -16.05 -19.41
C GLU A 218 -2.86 -17.20 -20.03
N VAL A 219 -2.10 -16.85 -21.06
CA VAL A 219 -1.07 -17.71 -21.67
C VAL A 219 0.28 -17.00 -21.59
N ALA A 220 1.38 -17.77 -21.63
CA ALA A 220 2.72 -17.20 -21.51
C ALA A 220 3.04 -16.21 -22.64
N ASN A 221 2.62 -16.52 -23.88
CA ASN A 221 2.85 -15.69 -25.05
C ASN A 221 1.58 -15.63 -25.93
N PRO A 222 0.71 -14.62 -25.76
CA PRO A 222 -0.43 -14.39 -26.65
C PRO A 222 0.02 -14.17 -28.11
N ALA A 223 -0.57 -14.90 -29.07
CA ALA A 223 -0.12 -14.91 -30.46
C ALA A 223 -1.17 -15.43 -31.45
N GLN A 224 -0.89 -15.32 -32.75
CA GLN A 224 -1.62 -15.94 -33.85
C GLN A 224 -0.81 -17.05 -34.50
N PHE A 225 -1.42 -18.21 -34.69
CA PHE A 225 -0.79 -19.38 -35.26
C PHE A 225 -1.42 -19.80 -36.57
N ALA A 226 -0.59 -20.20 -37.54
CA ALA A 226 -1.07 -20.76 -38.79
C ALA A 226 -1.90 -22.03 -38.51
N PHE A 227 -3.15 -22.05 -39.02
CA PHE A 227 -4.06 -23.18 -38.87
C PHE A 227 -3.62 -24.37 -39.73
N LYS A 228 -3.71 -25.57 -39.18
CA LYS A 228 -3.53 -26.85 -39.87
C LYS A 228 -4.72 -27.76 -39.54
N ASP A 229 -5.10 -28.64 -40.47
CA ASP A 229 -6.32 -29.46 -40.35
C ASP A 229 -6.28 -30.46 -39.17
N ASP A 230 -5.08 -30.78 -38.67
CA ASP A 230 -4.82 -31.65 -37.51
C ASP A 230 -4.53 -30.87 -36.21
N MET A 231 -4.59 -29.54 -36.24
CA MET A 231 -4.22 -28.69 -35.10
C MET A 231 -5.26 -28.75 -33.99
N THR A 232 -4.80 -29.01 -32.76
CA THR A 232 -5.64 -29.02 -31.57
C THR A 232 -5.45 -27.75 -30.73
N ILE A 233 -6.39 -27.51 -29.81
CA ILE A 233 -6.26 -26.46 -28.79
C ILE A 233 -5.01 -26.66 -27.92
N ILE A 234 -4.59 -27.90 -27.71
CA ILE A 234 -3.38 -28.21 -26.93
C ILE A 234 -2.15 -27.72 -27.67
N ASP A 235 -2.07 -27.97 -28.98
CA ASP A 235 -0.96 -27.48 -29.81
C ASP A 235 -0.87 -25.96 -29.77
N VAL A 236 -2.01 -25.27 -29.85
CA VAL A 236 -2.06 -23.81 -29.75
C VAL A 236 -1.55 -23.33 -28.39
N ILE A 237 -2.02 -23.91 -27.29
CA ILE A 237 -1.63 -23.52 -25.94
C ILE A 237 -0.14 -23.82 -25.70
N MET A 238 0.37 -24.97 -26.16
CA MET A 238 1.80 -25.30 -26.03
C MET A 238 2.67 -24.34 -26.83
N ARG A 239 2.26 -23.97 -28.05
CA ARG A 239 2.97 -23.00 -28.88
C ARG A 239 2.94 -21.59 -28.30
N ALA A 240 1.90 -21.25 -27.53
CA ALA A 240 1.85 -20.04 -26.72
C ALA A 240 2.75 -20.10 -25.47
N GLY A 241 3.48 -21.20 -25.25
CA GLY A 241 4.31 -21.41 -24.06
C GLY A 241 3.54 -21.88 -22.82
N GLY A 242 2.32 -22.39 -23.00
CA GLY A 242 1.46 -22.86 -21.93
C GLY A 242 0.55 -21.77 -21.35
N VAL A 243 -0.31 -22.19 -20.42
CA VAL A 243 -1.14 -21.30 -19.60
C VAL A 243 -0.32 -20.74 -18.43
N THR A 244 -0.65 -19.54 -17.95
CA THR A 244 -0.03 -19.00 -16.72
C THR A 244 -0.60 -19.69 -15.48
N ARG A 245 0.05 -19.48 -14.32
CA ARG A 245 -0.47 -19.93 -13.01
C ARG A 245 -1.79 -19.26 -12.59
N TYR A 246 -2.21 -18.22 -13.31
CA TYR A 246 -3.43 -17.48 -13.04
C TYR A 246 -4.55 -17.83 -14.02
N ALA A 247 -4.34 -18.78 -14.92
CA ALA A 247 -5.36 -19.19 -15.89
C ALA A 247 -6.49 -19.98 -15.22
N ALA A 248 -7.73 -19.66 -15.57
CA ALA A 248 -8.89 -20.52 -15.33
C ALA A 248 -8.89 -21.68 -16.34
N VAL A 249 -8.05 -22.68 -16.08
CA VAL A 249 -7.86 -23.86 -16.95
C VAL A 249 -9.13 -24.69 -17.17
N GLU A 250 -10.13 -24.56 -16.28
CA GLU A 250 -11.42 -25.23 -16.41
C GLU A 250 -12.41 -24.47 -17.31
N GLN A 251 -12.12 -23.21 -17.65
CA GLN A 251 -13.07 -22.30 -18.31
C GLN A 251 -12.50 -21.66 -19.58
N ILE A 252 -11.59 -22.35 -20.28
CA ILE A 252 -11.04 -21.87 -21.54
C ILE A 252 -12.16 -21.79 -22.57
N ARG A 253 -12.23 -20.71 -23.35
CA ARG A 253 -13.28 -20.51 -24.35
C ARG A 253 -12.72 -20.68 -25.75
N VAL A 254 -13.36 -21.52 -26.54
CA VAL A 254 -13.04 -21.75 -27.96
C VAL A 254 -14.15 -21.16 -28.81
N ILE A 255 -13.82 -20.13 -29.58
CA ILE A 255 -14.76 -19.34 -30.36
C ILE A 255 -14.50 -19.65 -31.83
N ASN A 256 -15.29 -20.57 -32.37
CA ASN A 256 -15.29 -20.95 -33.79
C ASN A 256 -16.29 -20.13 -34.62
N GLY A 257 -17.10 -19.28 -33.99
CA GLY A 257 -18.24 -18.57 -34.58
C GLY A 257 -18.94 -17.68 -33.55
N ALA A 258 -20.28 -17.61 -33.58
CA ALA A 258 -21.05 -16.73 -32.70
C ALA A 258 -21.10 -17.19 -31.22
N GLU A 259 -21.06 -18.50 -30.96
CA GLU A 259 -21.16 -19.05 -29.61
C GLU A 259 -19.83 -19.68 -29.15
N PRO A 260 -19.29 -19.29 -27.98
CA PRO A 260 -18.11 -19.92 -27.40
C PRO A 260 -18.40 -21.33 -26.86
N GLU A 261 -17.58 -22.29 -27.26
CA GLU A 261 -17.51 -23.63 -26.65
C GLU A 261 -16.57 -23.59 -25.43
N LEU A 262 -16.97 -24.21 -24.32
CA LEU A 262 -16.15 -24.27 -23.10
C LEU A 262 -15.22 -25.50 -23.15
N PHE A 263 -13.95 -25.29 -22.86
CA PHE A 263 -12.94 -26.33 -22.77
C PHE A 263 -12.33 -26.36 -21.37
N ASN A 264 -12.35 -27.55 -20.76
CA ASN A 264 -11.70 -27.81 -19.48
C ASN A 264 -10.38 -28.55 -19.73
N LEU A 265 -9.28 -27.79 -19.69
CA LEU A 265 -7.92 -28.30 -19.91
C LEU A 265 -7.50 -29.27 -18.81
N GLN A 266 -7.86 -29.00 -17.55
CA GLN A 266 -7.51 -29.88 -16.44
C GLN A 266 -8.14 -31.27 -16.61
N ALA A 267 -9.45 -31.33 -16.89
CA ALA A 267 -10.15 -32.58 -17.12
C ALA A 267 -9.57 -33.37 -18.32
N TYR A 268 -9.06 -32.69 -19.34
CA TYR A 268 -8.34 -33.34 -20.43
C TYR A 268 -6.99 -33.91 -19.96
N LEU A 269 -6.15 -33.11 -19.30
CA LEU A 269 -4.83 -33.55 -18.83
C LEU A 269 -4.91 -34.72 -17.84
N ASP A 270 -5.94 -34.73 -16.98
CA ASP A 270 -6.17 -35.80 -16.00
C ASP A 270 -6.60 -37.13 -16.65
N SER A 271 -7.18 -37.09 -17.86
CA SER A 271 -7.80 -38.27 -18.49
C SER A 271 -7.13 -38.72 -19.80
N GLY A 272 -6.48 -37.81 -20.52
CA GLY A 272 -6.02 -38.02 -21.89
C GLY A 272 -7.15 -38.25 -22.91
N ASP A 273 -8.42 -38.01 -22.56
CA ASP A 273 -9.56 -38.31 -23.42
C ASP A 273 -9.66 -37.32 -24.59
N ALA A 274 -9.26 -37.77 -25.78
CA ALA A 274 -9.31 -37.00 -27.01
C ALA A 274 -10.73 -36.57 -27.41
N ALA A 275 -11.79 -37.24 -26.92
CA ALA A 275 -13.17 -36.83 -27.18
C ALA A 275 -13.53 -35.49 -26.52
N ARG A 276 -12.72 -35.01 -25.57
CA ARG A 276 -12.89 -33.72 -24.88
C ARG A 276 -12.26 -32.55 -25.63
N LEU A 277 -11.51 -32.82 -26.70
CA LEU A 277 -10.86 -31.78 -27.47
C LEU A 277 -11.87 -31.11 -28.41
N PRO A 278 -12.13 -29.80 -28.25
CA PRO A 278 -12.96 -29.06 -29.19
C PRO A 278 -12.29 -29.03 -30.56
N LYS A 279 -13.09 -29.17 -31.62
CA LYS A 279 -12.56 -29.07 -32.99
C LYS A 279 -12.27 -27.60 -33.32
N LEU A 280 -11.03 -27.30 -33.65
CA LEU A 280 -10.65 -25.97 -34.12
C LEU A 280 -11.03 -25.78 -35.57
N LYS A 281 -11.58 -24.60 -35.89
CA LYS A 281 -11.84 -24.18 -37.27
C LYS A 281 -10.85 -23.09 -37.69
N LYS A 282 -10.71 -22.92 -39.00
CA LYS A 282 -10.01 -21.78 -39.61
C LYS A 282 -10.57 -20.47 -39.04
N GLY A 283 -9.71 -19.61 -38.48
CA GLY A 283 -10.12 -18.35 -37.85
C GLY A 283 -10.60 -18.46 -36.40
N ALA A 284 -10.47 -19.63 -35.76
CA ALA A 284 -10.87 -19.82 -34.38
C ALA A 284 -10.12 -18.89 -33.41
N THR A 285 -10.79 -18.49 -32.34
CA THR A 285 -10.22 -17.71 -31.25
C THR A 285 -10.29 -18.48 -29.95
N ILE A 286 -9.14 -18.65 -29.28
CA ILE A 286 -9.01 -19.28 -27.98
C ILE A 286 -8.76 -18.18 -26.95
N PHE A 287 -9.67 -18.04 -25.99
CA PHE A 287 -9.54 -17.12 -24.89
C PHE A 287 -9.32 -17.88 -23.58
N VAL A 288 -8.20 -17.62 -22.92
CA VAL A 288 -7.88 -18.19 -21.61
C VAL A 288 -8.18 -17.14 -20.55
N PRO A 289 -9.29 -17.26 -19.80
CA PRO A 289 -9.61 -16.28 -18.77
C PRO A 289 -8.65 -16.37 -17.58
N ILE A 290 -8.57 -15.27 -16.84
CA ILE A 290 -8.00 -15.28 -15.49
C ILE A 290 -8.90 -16.12 -14.60
N LEU A 291 -8.29 -16.88 -13.70
CA LEU A 291 -8.93 -17.54 -12.58
C LEU A 291 -9.51 -16.46 -11.67
N GLY A 292 -10.72 -16.02 -12.02
CA GLY A 292 -11.55 -15.24 -11.14
C GLY A 292 -11.84 -16.13 -9.95
N GLU A 293 -11.30 -15.78 -8.79
CA GLU A 293 -11.87 -16.26 -7.54
C GLU A 293 -13.35 -15.85 -7.57
N GLN A 294 -14.24 -16.78 -7.92
CA GLN A 294 -15.55 -16.74 -7.28
C GLN A 294 -15.19 -16.75 -5.80
N ILE A 295 -15.41 -15.62 -5.13
CA ILE A 295 -15.24 -15.50 -3.69
C ILE A 295 -16.22 -16.52 -3.09
N LYS A 296 -15.76 -17.77 -2.97
CA LYS A 296 -16.29 -18.74 -2.04
C LYS A 296 -15.92 -18.16 -0.68
N ARG A 297 -16.81 -17.30 -0.18
CA ARG A 297 -16.87 -16.91 1.24
C ARG A 297 -16.75 -18.21 2.04
N GLY A 298 -15.57 -18.52 2.57
CA GLY A 298 -15.39 -19.77 3.31
C GLY A 298 -13.97 -20.31 3.48
N LYS A 299 -12.93 -19.76 2.83
CA LYS A 299 -11.56 -20.24 3.05
C LYS A 299 -10.93 -19.49 4.22
N HIS A 300 -10.77 -20.15 5.36
CA HIS A 300 -10.14 -19.60 6.56
C HIS A 300 -8.63 -19.55 6.33
N THR A 301 -8.07 -18.38 6.05
CA THR A 301 -6.62 -18.21 5.87
C THR A 301 -5.94 -17.92 7.21
N VAL A 302 -4.89 -18.66 7.54
CA VAL A 302 -4.04 -18.46 8.72
C VAL A 302 -2.64 -18.04 8.25
N TYR A 303 -2.14 -16.94 8.79
CA TYR A 303 -0.82 -16.41 8.44
C TYR A 303 0.22 -16.92 9.43
N VAL A 304 1.27 -17.57 8.92
CA VAL A 304 2.42 -18.04 9.70
C VAL A 304 3.60 -17.13 9.42
N MET A 305 4.18 -16.55 10.48
CA MET A 305 5.33 -15.65 10.41
C MET A 305 6.35 -16.03 11.48
N GLY A 306 7.64 -15.80 11.20
CA GLY A 306 8.75 -16.08 12.11
C GLY A 306 9.80 -17.01 11.52
N GLU A 307 10.61 -17.63 12.38
CA GLU A 307 11.60 -18.67 12.06
C GLU A 307 10.89 -20.00 11.74
N VAL A 308 10.19 -20.03 10.61
CA VAL A 308 9.61 -21.24 10.02
C VAL A 308 10.16 -21.41 8.61
N ALA A 309 10.22 -22.64 8.11
CA ALA A 309 10.83 -22.91 6.81
C ALA A 309 10.15 -22.14 5.65
N LYS A 310 8.83 -21.93 5.73
CA LYS A 310 8.05 -21.20 4.73
C LYS A 310 7.05 -20.24 5.42
N PRO A 311 7.43 -18.99 5.70
CA PRO A 311 6.49 -17.99 6.18
C PRO A 311 5.51 -17.61 5.06
N GLY A 312 4.24 -17.37 5.41
CA GLY A 312 3.23 -17.04 4.43
C GLY A 312 1.80 -17.29 4.88
N ALA A 313 0.87 -17.07 3.96
CA ALA A 313 -0.55 -17.34 4.14
C ALA A 313 -0.85 -18.81 3.83
N PHE A 314 -1.42 -19.53 4.78
CA PHE A 314 -1.82 -20.91 4.62
C PHE A 314 -3.33 -21.05 4.69
N GLU A 315 -3.89 -21.85 3.81
CA GLU A 315 -5.32 -22.16 3.82
C GLU A 315 -5.62 -23.21 4.90
N ALA A 316 -6.48 -22.87 5.85
CA ALA A 316 -6.90 -23.75 6.94
C ALA A 316 -8.30 -24.32 6.67
N GLN A 317 -8.43 -25.64 6.80
CA GLN A 317 -9.74 -26.29 6.78
C GLN A 317 -10.50 -25.99 8.11
N PRO A 318 -11.84 -26.01 8.11
CA PRO A 318 -12.61 -25.85 9.35
C PRO A 318 -12.20 -26.89 10.40
N GLY A 319 -11.74 -26.44 11.56
CA GLY A 319 -11.24 -27.29 12.65
C GLY A 319 -9.73 -27.55 12.65
N ALA A 320 -8.96 -26.97 11.70
CA ALA A 320 -7.50 -27.07 11.70
C ALA A 320 -6.89 -26.47 12.98
N THR A 321 -5.91 -27.18 13.53
CA THR A 321 -5.20 -26.79 14.76
C THR A 321 -3.92 -26.04 14.44
N PHE A 322 -3.34 -25.40 15.45
CA PHE A 322 -2.04 -24.72 15.33
C PHE A 322 -0.94 -25.62 14.79
N ILE A 323 -0.92 -26.90 15.20
CA ILE A 323 0.10 -27.87 14.77
C ILE A 323 -0.03 -28.19 13.28
N ASP A 324 -1.25 -28.28 12.76
CA ASP A 324 -1.49 -28.54 11.34
C ASP A 324 -0.95 -27.40 10.46
N ILE A 325 -1.11 -26.17 10.94
CA ILE A 325 -0.63 -24.98 10.25
C ILE A 325 0.90 -24.88 10.32
N LEU A 326 1.53 -25.21 11.45
CA LEU A 326 2.99 -25.20 11.61
C LEU A 326 3.68 -26.29 10.77
N ALA A 327 3.07 -27.49 10.70
CA ALA A 327 3.55 -28.55 9.83
C ALA A 327 3.50 -28.14 8.34
N ASN A 328 2.44 -27.45 7.93
CA ASN A 328 2.29 -26.95 6.55
C ASN A 328 3.29 -25.82 6.21
N SER A 329 3.70 -25.02 7.19
CA SER A 329 4.78 -24.04 7.02
C SER A 329 6.19 -24.65 7.04
N GLY A 330 6.30 -25.96 7.17
CA GLY A 330 7.56 -26.69 7.07
C GLY A 330 8.38 -26.76 8.36
N GLY A 331 7.74 -26.54 9.52
CA GLY A 331 8.41 -26.50 10.82
C GLY A 331 8.94 -25.12 11.18
#